data_AF-A0A4R2GI96-F1
#
_entry.id   AF-A0A4R2GI96-F1
#
_cell.length_a   1.000
_cell.length_b   1.000
_cell.length_c   1.000
_cell.angle_alpha   90.00
_cell.angle_beta   90.00
_cell.angle_gamma   90.00
#
_symmetry.space_group_name_H-M   'P 1'
#
loop_
_entity.id
_entity.type
_entity.pdbx_description
1 polymer ?
#
loop_
_entity_poly.entity_id
_entity_poly.type
_entity_poly.pdbx_seq_one_letter_code
_entity_poly.pdbx_strand_id
1 'polypeptide(L)'
;MKQFIIYGSKGPALGFLGRINQILYISLVLLLGFIMLFSVAIGILELPFKLIFYPLSMWLVLLSLSTGFNFYLNKVMIPIGILEREAKAMKKSIGDYSRIFRDSDIEKISTKSHLKGWLFVDSNKTIIVTISTKAKENISFVIKNNSENHPQITFEEITKSIRTIK
;
A
#
# COMPACT_ATOMS: atom_id res chain seq x y z
N MET A 1 18.26 -11.73 -9.72
CA MET A 1 16.84 -11.65 -10.13
C MET A 1 16.01 -11.22 -8.92
N LYS A 2 15.05 -10.31 -9.09
CA LYS A 2 14.24 -9.78 -7.97
C LYS A 2 12.77 -10.17 -8.19
N GLN A 3 12.10 -10.66 -7.16
CA GLN A 3 10.76 -11.26 -7.25
C GLN A 3 9.80 -10.54 -6.31
N PHE A 4 8.62 -10.19 -6.82
CA PHE A 4 7.57 -9.51 -6.09
C PHE A 4 6.29 -10.32 -6.14
N ILE A 5 5.66 -10.57 -4.99
CA ILE A 5 4.39 -11.29 -4.94
C ILE A 5 3.29 -10.40 -5.50
N ILE A 6 2.51 -10.95 -6.44
CA ILE A 6 1.28 -10.34 -6.94
C ILE A 6 0.12 -10.82 -6.06
N TYR A 7 -0.67 -9.87 -5.57
CA TYR A 7 -1.85 -10.16 -4.75
C TYR A 7 -3.14 -10.09 -5.55
N GLY A 8 -4.03 -11.02 -5.23
CA GLY A 8 -5.46 -11.00 -5.54
C GLY A 8 -6.27 -10.78 -4.28
N SER A 9 -7.60 -10.73 -4.42
CA SER A 9 -8.52 -10.65 -3.29
C SER A 9 -9.63 -11.70 -3.42
N LYS A 10 -9.89 -12.43 -2.33
CA LYS A 10 -11.08 -13.28 -2.19
C LYS A 10 -12.24 -12.41 -1.72
N GLY A 11 -13.03 -11.90 -2.66
CA GLY A 11 -14.23 -11.11 -2.39
C GLY A 11 -14.09 -9.65 -2.85
N PRO A 12 -13.90 -8.68 -1.94
CA PRO A 12 -13.89 -7.26 -2.29
C PRO A 12 -12.75 -6.93 -3.27
N ALA A 13 -13.01 -6.00 -4.19
CA ALA A 13 -11.97 -5.53 -5.11
C ALA A 13 -10.78 -4.93 -4.34
N LEU A 14 -9.54 -5.22 -4.78
CA LEU A 14 -8.33 -4.67 -4.16
C LEU A 14 -8.39 -3.14 -4.06
N GLY A 15 -8.88 -2.46 -5.11
CA GLY A 15 -9.05 -1.01 -5.09
C GLY A 15 -9.98 -0.49 -3.97
N PHE A 16 -10.97 -1.27 -3.55
CA PHE A 16 -11.84 -0.94 -2.42
C PHE A 16 -11.09 -1.08 -1.09
N LEU A 17 -10.33 -2.17 -0.92
CA LEU A 17 -9.48 -2.38 0.26
C LEU A 17 -8.46 -1.24 0.44
N GLY A 18 -7.82 -0.80 -0.65
CA GLY A 18 -6.91 0.35 -0.63
C GLY A 18 -7.59 1.66 -0.20
N ARG A 19 -8.87 1.89 -0.58
CA ARG A 19 -9.62 3.08 -0.17
C ARG A 19 -9.97 3.05 1.32
N ILE A 20 -10.45 1.92 1.84
CA ILE A 20 -10.73 1.76 3.28
C ILE A 20 -9.47 2.04 4.08
N ASN A 21 -8.35 1.43 3.67
CA ASN A 21 -7.06 1.66 4.29
C ASN A 21 -6.69 3.16 4.34
N GLN A 22 -6.87 3.85 3.20
CA GLN A 22 -6.57 5.27 3.11
C GLN A 22 -7.47 6.12 4.04
N ILE A 23 -8.75 5.79 4.13
CA ILE A 23 -9.70 6.48 5.03
C ILE A 23 -9.26 6.29 6.48
N LEU A 24 -9.03 5.04 6.91
CA LEU A 24 -8.59 4.74 8.28
C LEU A 24 -7.29 5.47 8.63
N TYR A 25 -6.32 5.48 7.71
CA TYR A 25 -5.06 6.20 7.90
C TYR A 25 -5.27 7.72 8.06
N ILE A 26 -6.03 8.34 7.16
CA ILE A 26 -6.31 9.79 7.22
C ILE A 26 -7.06 10.13 8.51
N SER A 27 -8.08 9.35 8.86
CA SER A 27 -8.82 9.52 10.10
C SER A 27 -7.92 9.45 11.33
N LEU A 28 -6.96 8.52 11.37
CA LEU A 28 -6.06 8.36 12.51
C LEU A 28 -5.12 9.56 12.67
N VAL A 29 -4.57 10.06 11.56
CA VAL A 29 -3.68 11.23 11.55
C VAL A 29 -4.46 12.50 11.93
N LEU A 30 -5.65 12.71 11.38
CA LEU A 30 -6.50 13.86 11.71
C LEU A 30 -6.91 13.85 13.18
N LEU A 31 -7.24 12.68 13.73
CA LEU A 31 -7.65 12.56 15.12
C LEU A 31 -6.49 12.84 16.09
N LEU A 32 -5.26 12.44 15.74
CA LEU A 32 -4.07 12.84 16.51
C LEU A 32 -3.88 14.37 16.52
N GLY A 33 -4.00 15.01 15.36
CA GLY A 33 -3.97 16.47 15.27
C GLY A 33 -5.08 17.15 16.09
N PHE A 34 -6.30 16.59 16.03
CA PHE A 34 -7.42 17.04 16.85
C PHE A 34 -7.15 16.91 18.35
N ILE A 35 -6.61 15.78 18.81
CA ILE A 35 -6.24 15.58 20.23
C ILE A 35 -5.27 16.67 20.69
N MET A 36 -4.25 17.00 19.89
CA MET A 36 -3.29 18.05 20.23
C MET A 36 -3.97 19.42 20.35
N LEU A 37 -4.77 19.82 19.35
CA LEU A 37 -5.50 21.10 19.37
C LEU A 37 -6.51 21.17 20.53
N PHE A 38 -7.22 20.09 20.79
CA PHE A 38 -8.18 19.99 21.88
C PHE A 38 -7.49 20.08 23.25
N SER A 39 -6.32 19.47 23.39
CA SER A 39 -5.51 19.58 24.62
C SER A 39 -5.07 21.01 24.89
N VAL A 40 -4.67 21.75 23.85
CA VAL A 40 -4.34 23.18 23.97
C VAL A 40 -5.58 24.00 24.35
N ALA A 41 -6.73 23.73 23.72
CA ALA A 41 -7.98 24.43 24.03
C ALA A 41 -8.43 24.22 25.49
N ILE A 42 -8.25 23.02 26.05
CA ILE A 42 -8.51 22.77 27.48
C ILE A 42 -7.67 23.70 28.36
N GLY A 43 -6.39 23.89 28.02
CA GLY A 43 -5.50 24.77 28.77
C GLY A 43 -5.87 26.25 28.67
N ILE A 44 -6.27 26.72 27.48
CA ILE A 44 -6.64 28.13 27.24
C ILE A 44 -8.02 28.48 27.85
N LEU A 45 -8.98 27.55 27.76
CA LEU A 45 -10.36 27.76 28.20
C LEU A 45 -10.62 27.26 29.63
N GLU A 46 -9.58 26.82 30.34
CA GLU A 46 -9.64 26.29 31.71
C GLU A 46 -10.68 25.17 31.89
N LEU A 47 -10.88 24.35 30.86
CA LEU A 47 -11.86 23.27 30.89
C LEU A 47 -11.39 22.11 31.78
N PRO A 48 -12.31 21.28 32.30
CA PRO A 48 -11.94 20.09 33.05
C PRO A 48 -11.05 19.15 32.23
N PHE A 49 -9.85 18.83 32.74
CA PHE A 49 -8.90 17.94 32.05
C PHE A 49 -9.48 16.58 31.67
N LYS A 50 -10.49 16.10 32.42
CA LYS A 50 -11.23 14.86 32.11
C LYS A 50 -11.85 14.86 30.70
N LEU A 51 -12.07 16.02 30.07
CA LEU A 51 -12.57 16.07 28.70
C LEU A 51 -11.63 15.44 27.67
N ILE A 52 -10.33 15.32 27.97
CA ILE A 52 -9.36 14.67 27.07
C ILE A 52 -9.65 13.16 26.86
N PHE A 53 -10.38 12.53 27.78
CA PHE A 53 -10.73 11.11 27.67
C PHE A 53 -11.62 10.81 26.45
N TYR A 54 -12.47 11.75 26.03
CA TYR A 54 -13.35 11.56 24.87
C TYR A 54 -12.55 11.36 23.58
N PRO A 55 -11.68 12.30 23.15
CA PRO A 55 -10.92 12.10 21.91
C PRO A 55 -9.90 10.95 22.02
N LEU A 56 -9.34 10.68 23.21
CA LEU A 56 -8.49 9.50 23.44
C LEU A 56 -9.26 8.19 23.27
N SER A 57 -10.49 8.09 23.79
CA SER A 57 -11.33 6.90 23.62
C SER A 57 -11.68 6.68 22.14
N MET A 58 -11.99 7.75 21.40
CA MET A 58 -12.26 7.68 19.96
C MET A 58 -11.02 7.20 19.18
N TRP A 59 -9.83 7.58 19.62
CA TRP A 59 -8.58 7.12 19.04
C TRP A 59 -8.34 5.63 19.27
N LEU A 60 -8.63 5.12 20.47
CA LEU A 60 -8.57 3.68 20.77
C LEU A 60 -9.56 2.87 19.92
N VAL A 61 -10.77 3.37 19.70
CA VAL A 61 -11.75 2.73 18.80
C VAL A 61 -11.22 2.66 17.38
N LEU A 62 -10.66 3.76 16.87
CA LEU A 62 -10.12 3.83 15.51
C LEU A 62 -8.89 2.93 15.31
N LEU A 63 -8.03 2.82 16.33
CA LEU A 63 -6.95 1.85 16.37
C LEU A 63 -7.48 0.41 16.30
N SER A 64 -8.51 0.10 17.09
CA SER A 64 -9.12 -1.24 17.11
C SER A 64 -9.71 -1.61 15.75
N LEU A 65 -10.40 -0.66 15.10
CA LEU A 65 -10.89 -0.82 13.73
C LEU A 65 -9.76 -1.05 12.73
N SER A 66 -8.65 -0.31 12.86
CA SER A 66 -7.47 -0.46 12.00
C SER A 66 -6.81 -1.83 12.14
N THR A 67 -6.67 -2.31 13.38
CA THR A 67 -6.15 -3.65 13.68
C THR A 67 -7.08 -4.73 13.15
N GLY A 68 -8.40 -4.62 13.37
CA GLY A 68 -9.39 -5.56 12.85
C GLY A 68 -9.39 -5.62 11.32
N PHE A 69 -9.24 -4.48 10.66
CA PHE A 69 -9.08 -4.41 9.21
C PHE A 69 -7.79 -5.09 8.72
N ASN A 70 -6.68 -4.98 9.44
CA ASN A 70 -5.44 -5.69 9.11
C ASN A 70 -5.61 -7.22 9.20
N PHE A 71 -6.28 -7.71 10.25
CA PHE A 71 -6.63 -9.13 10.35
C PHE A 71 -7.52 -9.58 9.19
N TYR A 72 -8.48 -8.76 8.79
CA TYR A 72 -9.32 -9.02 7.62
C TYR A 72 -8.49 -9.08 6.32
N LEU A 73 -7.58 -8.12 6.11
CA LEU A 73 -6.68 -8.10 4.95
C LEU A 73 -5.85 -9.37 4.83
N ASN A 74 -5.29 -9.87 5.93
CA ASN A 74 -4.52 -11.12 5.94
C ASN A 74 -5.36 -12.34 5.51
N LYS A 75 -6.69 -12.30 5.65
CA LYS A 75 -7.59 -13.37 5.21
C LYS A 75 -8.02 -13.21 3.75
N VAL A 76 -8.24 -11.98 3.28
CA VAL A 76 -8.79 -11.73 1.94
C VAL A 76 -7.73 -11.53 0.87
N MET A 77 -6.57 -10.96 1.20
CA MET A 77 -5.48 -10.78 0.26
C MET A 77 -4.69 -12.06 0.12
N ILE A 78 -4.73 -12.64 -1.07
CA ILE A 78 -4.07 -13.91 -1.38
C ILE A 78 -2.96 -13.73 -2.41
N PRO A 79 -1.81 -14.40 -2.28
CA PRO A 79 -0.82 -14.44 -3.34
C PRO A 79 -1.41 -15.19 -4.54
N ILE A 80 -1.40 -14.57 -5.72
CA ILE A 80 -1.92 -15.17 -6.96
C ILE A 80 -0.84 -15.36 -8.02
N GLY A 81 0.34 -14.80 -7.81
CA GLY A 81 1.40 -14.84 -8.80
C GLY A 81 2.66 -14.10 -8.38
N ILE A 82 3.58 -13.98 -9.32
CA ILE A 82 4.90 -13.36 -9.11
C ILE A 82 5.17 -12.40 -10.27
N LEU A 83 5.70 -11.23 -9.95
CA LEU A 83 6.34 -10.32 -10.87
C LEU A 83 7.85 -10.45 -10.69
N GLU A 84 8.53 -10.92 -11.72
CA GLU A 84 9.97 -11.09 -11.75
C GLU A 84 10.60 -9.97 -12.54
N ARG A 85 11.63 -9.36 -11.97
CA ARG A 85 12.46 -8.36 -12.64
C ARG A 85 13.78 -8.98 -13.07
N GLU A 86 13.98 -8.98 -14.39
CA GLU A 86 15.21 -9.35 -15.07
C GLU A 86 15.95 -8.08 -15.55
N ALA A 87 17.14 -8.24 -16.13
CA ALA A 87 18.01 -7.12 -16.50
C ALA A 87 17.38 -6.17 -17.54
N LYS A 88 16.57 -6.68 -18.48
CA LYS A 88 15.96 -5.93 -19.60
C LYS A 88 14.45 -6.18 -19.79
N ALA A 89 13.83 -6.89 -18.86
CA ALA A 89 12.45 -7.29 -18.96
C ALA A 89 11.80 -7.48 -17.57
N MET A 90 10.48 -7.45 -17.54
CA MET A 90 9.67 -7.89 -16.41
C MET A 90 8.78 -9.04 -16.84
N LYS A 91 8.74 -10.11 -16.07
CA LYS A 91 7.88 -11.26 -16.31
C LYS A 91 6.81 -11.33 -15.24
N LYS A 92 5.55 -11.34 -15.66
CA LYS A 92 4.38 -11.50 -14.80
C LYS A 92 3.86 -12.92 -14.97
N SER A 93 3.79 -13.68 -13.88
CA SER A 93 3.31 -15.06 -13.85
C SER A 93 2.13 -15.19 -12.87
N ILE A 94 0.98 -15.67 -13.32
CA ILE A 94 -0.24 -15.93 -12.51
C ILE A 94 -0.78 -17.30 -12.91
N GLY A 95 -0.63 -18.31 -12.04
CA GLY A 95 -0.91 -19.70 -12.42
C GLY A 95 -0.14 -20.10 -13.68
N ASP A 96 -0.83 -20.66 -14.67
CA ASP A 96 -0.23 -21.04 -15.97
C ASP A 96 -0.05 -19.85 -16.93
N TYR A 97 -0.63 -18.70 -16.61
CA TYR A 97 -0.50 -17.51 -17.43
C TYR A 97 0.84 -16.80 -17.17
N SER A 98 1.65 -16.65 -18.21
CA SER A 98 2.90 -15.90 -18.18
C SER A 98 2.92 -14.82 -19.26
N ARG A 99 3.23 -13.57 -18.87
CA ARG A 99 3.38 -12.43 -19.77
C ARG A 99 4.69 -11.71 -19.53
N ILE A 100 5.43 -11.46 -20.60
CA ILE A 100 6.72 -10.76 -20.56
C ILE A 100 6.53 -9.33 -21.08
N PHE A 101 7.07 -8.37 -20.34
CA PHE A 101 7.14 -6.96 -20.70
C PHE A 101 8.61 -6.60 -20.91
N ARG A 102 9.02 -6.41 -22.16
CA ARG A 102 10.38 -5.95 -22.47
C ARG A 102 10.46 -4.46 -22.21
N ASP A 103 11.58 -3.98 -21.68
CA ASP A 103 11.74 -2.56 -21.34
C ASP A 103 11.61 -1.64 -22.56
N SER A 104 11.99 -2.15 -23.75
CA SER A 104 11.81 -1.46 -25.03
C SER A 104 10.37 -1.13 -25.37
N ASP A 105 9.43 -1.92 -24.84
CA ASP A 105 8.01 -1.88 -25.20
C ASP A 105 7.19 -1.14 -24.14
N ILE A 106 7.82 -0.82 -23.01
CA ILE A 106 7.24 -0.08 -21.90
C ILE A 106 7.42 1.41 -22.17
N GLU A 107 6.30 2.13 -22.18
CA GLU A 107 6.30 3.59 -22.26
C GLU A 107 6.45 4.21 -20.88
N LYS A 108 5.72 3.69 -19.90
CA LYS A 108 5.68 4.23 -18.55
C LYS A 108 5.39 3.16 -17.51
N ILE A 109 6.11 3.22 -16.40
CA ILE A 109 5.77 2.50 -15.16
C ILE A 109 5.35 3.52 -14.12
N SER A 110 4.15 3.35 -13.57
CA SER A 110 3.63 4.14 -12.47
C SER A 110 3.45 3.26 -11.25
N THR A 111 3.89 3.74 -10.10
CA THR A 111 3.64 3.12 -8.80
C THR A 111 2.71 4.04 -7.99
N LYS A 112 1.78 3.46 -7.26
CA LYS A 112 0.91 4.17 -6.32
C LYS A 112 0.80 3.34 -5.06
N SER A 113 0.89 3.96 -3.89
CA SER A 113 0.69 3.23 -2.63
C SER A 113 -0.71 2.61 -2.57
N HIS A 114 -0.81 1.36 -2.14
CA HIS A 114 -2.07 0.66 -1.95
C HIS A 114 -2.44 0.61 -0.46
N LEU A 115 -1.73 -0.20 0.33
CA LEU A 115 -1.87 -0.24 1.78
C LEU A 115 -0.77 0.65 2.42
N LYS A 116 -1.20 1.79 2.94
CA LYS A 116 -0.39 2.77 3.70
C LYS A 116 -0.57 2.57 5.20
N GLY A 117 0.50 2.71 5.99
CA GLY A 117 0.36 3.08 7.40
C GLY A 117 1.46 2.54 8.31
N TRP A 118 1.70 3.25 9.42
CA TRP A 118 2.57 2.82 10.53
C TRP A 118 2.05 1.60 11.29
N LEU A 119 0.74 1.31 11.15
CA LEU A 119 0.08 0.14 11.75
C LEU A 119 0.22 -1.13 10.90
N PHE A 120 0.84 -1.04 9.73
CA PHE A 120 1.17 -2.20 8.90
C PHE A 120 2.65 -2.49 9.06
N VAL A 121 2.96 -3.68 9.57
CA VAL A 121 4.31 -4.25 9.52
C VAL A 121 4.79 -4.20 8.06
N ASP A 122 6.06 -3.87 7.82
CA ASP A 122 6.63 -3.71 6.47
C ASP A 122 6.29 -4.86 5.51
N SER A 123 6.10 -6.07 6.04
CA SER A 123 5.68 -7.27 5.30
C SER A 123 4.36 -7.12 4.52
N ASN A 124 3.45 -6.23 4.96
CA ASN A 124 2.11 -6.05 4.39
C ASN A 124 1.99 -4.79 3.51
N LYS A 125 3.08 -4.03 3.34
CA LYS A 125 3.07 -2.86 2.46
C LYS A 125 2.96 -3.30 1.02
N THR A 126 1.85 -2.94 0.39
CA THR A 126 1.57 -3.24 -1.01
C THR A 126 1.48 -1.95 -1.83
N ILE A 127 1.83 -2.05 -3.11
CA ILE A 127 1.73 -0.97 -4.08
C ILE A 127 0.94 -1.43 -5.30
N ILE A 128 0.24 -0.49 -5.93
CA ILE A 128 -0.34 -0.67 -7.25
C ILE A 128 0.73 -0.33 -8.27
N VAL A 129 1.05 -1.27 -9.14
CA VAL A 129 1.92 -1.08 -10.30
C VAL A 129 1.05 -1.02 -11.53
N THR A 130 1.22 0.04 -12.31
CA THR A 130 0.60 0.20 -13.63
C THR A 130 1.71 0.26 -14.67
N ILE A 131 1.67 -0.67 -15.62
CA ILE A 131 2.57 -0.70 -16.78
C ILE A 131 1.77 -0.23 -17.99
N SER A 132 2.22 0.86 -18.61
CA SER A 132 1.71 1.37 -19.88
C SER A 132 2.68 0.98 -20.99
N THR A 133 2.19 0.28 -22.00
CA THR A 133 3.00 -0.15 -23.16
C THR A 133 2.84 0.81 -24.34
N LYS A 134 3.79 0.78 -25.27
CA LYS A 134 3.72 1.56 -26.53
C LYS A 134 2.49 1.20 -27.39
N ALA A 135 1.94 0.01 -27.20
CA ALA A 135 0.69 -0.43 -27.83
C ALA A 135 -0.57 0.18 -27.17
N LYS A 136 -0.41 1.15 -26.26
CA LYS A 136 -1.48 1.79 -25.47
C LYS A 136 -2.25 0.84 -24.55
N GLU A 137 -1.66 -0.30 -24.21
CA GLU A 137 -2.23 -1.19 -23.20
C GLU A 137 -1.79 -0.77 -21.80
N ASN A 138 -2.76 -0.67 -20.88
CA ASN A 138 -2.52 -0.34 -19.48
C ASN A 138 -2.87 -1.55 -18.61
N ILE A 139 -1.88 -2.02 -17.86
CA ILE A 139 -2.05 -3.21 -17.01
C ILE A 139 -1.71 -2.82 -15.59
N SER A 140 -2.70 -2.91 -14.72
CA SER A 140 -2.58 -2.61 -13.29
C SER A 140 -2.70 -3.88 -12.45
N PHE A 141 -1.86 -4.00 -11.45
CA PHE A 141 -1.92 -5.09 -10.47
C PHE A 141 -1.29 -4.65 -9.14
N VAL A 142 -1.61 -5.36 -8.06
CA VAL A 142 -1.09 -5.07 -6.72
C VAL A 142 0.06 -6.02 -6.43
N ILE A 143 1.19 -5.48 -6.00
CA ILE A 143 2.34 -6.28 -5.54
C ILE A 143 2.74 -5.94 -4.12
N LYS A 144 3.45 -6.87 -3.47
CA LYS A 144 4.29 -6.56 -2.32
C LYS A 144 5.32 -5.51 -2.71
N ASN A 145 5.55 -4.51 -1.86
CA ASN A 145 6.51 -3.46 -2.17
C ASN A 145 7.96 -3.97 -2.20
N ASN A 146 8.28 -4.92 -1.32
CA ASN A 146 9.63 -5.44 -1.13
C ASN A 146 9.81 -6.76 -1.90
N SER A 147 11.03 -7.00 -2.39
CA SER A 147 11.34 -8.26 -3.06
C SER A 147 11.37 -9.41 -2.06
N GLU A 148 10.83 -10.58 -2.43
CA GLU A 148 10.91 -11.80 -1.61
C GLU A 148 12.37 -12.22 -1.37
N ASN A 149 13.16 -12.28 -2.45
CA ASN A 149 14.54 -12.74 -2.36
C ASN A 149 15.51 -11.69 -1.79
N HIS A 150 15.10 -10.42 -1.74
CA HIS A 150 15.91 -9.30 -1.26
C HIS A 150 15.00 -8.29 -0.52
N PRO A 151 14.60 -8.57 0.73
CA PRO A 151 13.56 -7.81 1.45
C PRO A 151 13.87 -6.33 1.67
N GLN A 152 15.13 -5.92 1.55
CA GLN A 152 15.54 -4.51 1.68
C GLN A 152 15.33 -3.69 0.41
N ILE A 153 15.09 -4.34 -0.74
CA ILE A 153 14.96 -3.67 -2.03
C ILE A 153 13.49 -3.49 -2.39
N THR A 154 13.10 -2.25 -2.68
CA THR A 154 11.72 -1.93 -3.09
C THR A 154 11.54 -1.94 -4.60
N PHE A 155 10.32 -2.17 -5.08
CA PHE A 155 10.02 -2.12 -6.52
C PHE A 155 10.25 -0.72 -7.12
N GLU A 156 9.98 0.33 -6.34
CA GLU A 156 10.20 1.72 -6.76
C GLU A 156 11.68 2.02 -7.01
N GLU A 157 12.58 1.52 -6.16
CA GLU A 157 14.03 1.67 -6.36
C GLU A 157 14.50 1.04 -7.66
N ILE A 158 13.96 -0.13 -8.01
CA ILE A 158 14.37 -0.87 -9.21
C ILE A 158 13.83 -0.23 -10.49
N THR A 159 12.67 0.44 -10.41
CA THR A 159 12.05 1.09 -11.57
C THR A 159 12.50 2.54 -11.75
N LYS A 160 13.01 3.18 -10.68
CA LYS A 160 13.68 4.48 -10.78
C LYS A 160 14.87 4.45 -11.74
N SER A 161 15.68 3.38 -11.74
CA SER A 161 16.82 3.24 -12.65
C SER A 161 16.45 3.15 -14.13
N ILE A 162 15.18 2.86 -14.46
CA ILE A 162 14.67 2.82 -15.84
C ILE A 162 14.31 4.24 -16.32
N ARG A 163 13.92 5.15 -15.41
CA ARG A 163 13.56 6.53 -15.76
C ARG A 163 14.78 7.41 -16.05
N THR A 164 15.96 7.05 -15.56
CA THR A 164 17.20 7.84 -15.73
C THR A 164 17.94 7.58 -17.04
N ILE A 165 17.50 6.62 -17.85
CA ILE A 165 18.06 6.36 -19.20
C ILE A 165 17.09 6.95 -20.22
N LYS A 166 17.08 8.28 -20.33
CA LYS A 166 16.48 9.02 -21.45
C LYS A 166 17.35 10.22 -21.76
#